data_AF-A0AAX4P850-F1
#
_entry.id   AF-A0AAX4P850-F1
#
_cell.length_a   1.000
_cell.length_b   1.000
_cell.length_c   1.000
_cell.angle_alpha   90.00
_cell.angle_beta   90.00
_cell.angle_gamma   90.00
#
_symmetry.space_group_name_H-M   'P 1'
#
loop_
_entity.id
_entity.type
_entity.pdbx_description
1 polymer ?
#
loop_
_entity_poly.entity_id
_entity_poly.type
_entity_poly.pdbx_seq_one_letter_code
_entity_poly.pdbx_strand_id
1 'polypeptide(L)'
;MNLATSRPVRRVLGRAGRVSCRRARPAARKDGASADSASLANLDTMQPRERVVLGTELVQGGKAKEGVRVLEPLVGGDGGVKLSKEEAGAANYNLACAYSQLGQFDKAGDPLTRAVNDYGVKYSVMMKDADLEPFRMSVEFDDVANGLKGGISSDEQYAKLRVEAKSPFRTFRLFALSGLDAGAGIGLLIILSRLASAIKGGPGAPELGESLRNLGINATAVAVLTFFLVRDLRDQRSKLKEVEEEEDLGKLQVDLGGNRLAPMSRLRQQYRPVILLGDEAYLKKCIKAASSRKKELQAKGILLIPVQDKKGLNFKRTEALGETKGFNSPGAKSEDAIQGEQRWVVQPREIQEWMAWLEGQKEESQALRYSETAYVQVQLDGTVRSKGPGQPSWKDLLTLPDRETFRSKVTG
;
A
#
# COMPACT_ATOMS: atom_id res chain seq x y z
N MET A 1 10.50 68.56 -4.35
CA MET A 1 9.97 68.48 -2.98
C MET A 1 9.11 67.23 -2.86
N ASN A 2 9.54 66.33 -1.97
CA ASN A 2 8.86 65.27 -1.22
C ASN A 2 7.39 64.82 -1.44
N LEU A 3 7.23 63.49 -1.23
CA LEU A 3 6.07 62.69 -0.71
C LEU A 3 4.89 62.43 -1.66
N ALA A 4 4.15 61.31 -1.63
CA ALA A 4 4.30 59.94 -1.12
C ALA A 4 3.03 59.15 -1.52
N THR A 5 3.23 57.92 -1.98
CA THR A 5 2.43 56.69 -1.70
C THR A 5 0.93 56.58 -2.03
N SER A 6 0.61 55.59 -2.89
CA SER A 6 -0.46 54.60 -2.67
C SER A 6 -0.30 53.43 -3.67
N ARG A 7 -0.16 52.19 -3.17
CA ARG A 7 -0.21 50.95 -3.95
C ARG A 7 -1.60 50.34 -3.82
N PRO A 8 -2.23 49.86 -4.91
CA PRO A 8 -3.31 48.91 -4.80
C PRO A 8 -2.87 47.47 -5.14
N VAL A 9 -3.51 46.57 -4.41
CA VAL A 9 -3.57 45.11 -4.50
C VAL A 9 -3.59 44.58 -5.95
N ARG A 10 -2.74 43.59 -6.24
CA ARG A 10 -2.92 42.70 -7.41
C ARG A 10 -2.95 41.23 -6.99
N ARG A 11 -4.08 40.62 -7.33
CA ARG A 11 -4.40 39.19 -7.47
C ARG A 11 -3.18 38.32 -7.74
N VAL A 12 -3.01 37.28 -6.92
CA VAL A 12 -2.30 36.06 -7.25
C VAL A 12 -3.34 34.96 -7.29
N LEU A 13 -3.59 34.38 -8.46
CA LEU A 13 -4.04 33.00 -8.61
C LEU A 13 -3.89 32.63 -10.09
N GLY A 14 -2.93 31.76 -10.37
CA GLY A 14 -2.72 31.21 -11.70
C GLY A 14 -1.29 30.74 -11.96
N ARG A 15 -0.90 29.61 -11.37
CA ARG A 15 -0.27 28.47 -12.08
C ARG A 15 0.39 27.51 -11.10
N ALA A 16 0.10 26.24 -11.33
CA ALA A 16 0.83 25.08 -10.86
C ALA A 16 2.35 25.28 -11.00
N GLY A 17 3.04 25.33 -9.86
CA GLY A 17 4.50 25.33 -9.76
C GLY A 17 5.00 23.93 -9.43
N ARG A 18 5.70 23.33 -10.40
CA ARG A 18 6.48 22.09 -10.24
C ARG A 18 7.47 22.26 -9.09
N VAL A 19 7.46 21.36 -8.12
CA VAL A 19 8.62 21.12 -7.25
C VAL A 19 9.65 20.37 -8.11
N SER A 20 10.50 21.14 -8.78
CA SER A 20 11.59 20.63 -9.62
C SER A 20 12.82 20.43 -8.74
N CYS A 21 13.29 19.18 -8.67
CA CYS A 21 14.66 18.86 -8.30
C CYS A 21 15.65 19.68 -9.14
N ARG A 22 16.49 20.48 -8.48
CA ARG A 22 17.84 20.78 -8.95
C ARG A 22 18.78 20.73 -7.76
N ARG A 23 19.59 19.67 -7.70
CA ARG A 23 20.82 19.62 -6.90
C ARG A 23 21.76 20.71 -7.41
N ALA A 24 22.06 21.70 -6.58
CA ALA A 24 23.32 22.43 -6.68
C ALA A 24 24.30 21.77 -5.69
N ARG A 25 25.48 21.38 -6.18
CA ARG A 25 26.62 21.02 -5.32
C ARG A 25 26.95 22.21 -4.40
N PRO A 26 27.36 22.00 -3.13
CA PRO A 26 27.66 23.11 -2.25
C PRO A 26 28.98 23.75 -2.70
N ALA A 27 28.91 24.98 -3.19
CA ALA A 27 30.03 25.89 -3.08
C ALA A 27 30.09 26.32 -1.61
N ALA A 28 31.20 26.03 -0.94
CA ALA A 28 31.44 26.44 0.44
C ALA A 28 31.39 27.98 0.54
N ARG A 29 30.25 28.53 0.98
CA ARG A 29 30.14 29.92 1.44
C ARG A 29 30.36 29.94 2.95
N LYS A 30 31.47 30.54 3.37
CA LYS A 30 31.86 30.70 4.79
C LYS A 30 31.19 31.89 5.50
N ASP A 31 30.27 32.60 4.85
CA ASP A 31 29.76 33.89 5.35
C ASP A 31 28.40 33.82 6.08
N GLY A 32 27.81 32.62 6.28
CA GLY A 32 26.45 32.48 6.83
C GLY A 32 26.33 32.43 8.36
N ALA A 33 27.42 32.16 9.09
CA ALA A 33 27.33 31.87 10.53
C ALA A 33 26.82 33.04 11.38
N SER A 34 27.06 34.29 10.96
CA SER A 34 26.67 35.50 11.70
C SER A 34 25.19 35.87 11.55
N ALA A 35 24.57 35.56 10.41
CA ALA A 35 23.17 35.91 10.14
C ALA A 35 22.22 34.91 10.81
N ASP A 36 22.57 33.62 10.75
CA ASP A 36 21.77 32.55 11.35
C ASP A 36 21.74 32.69 12.88
N SER A 37 22.87 33.02 13.53
CA SER A 37 22.92 33.25 14.98
C SER A 37 22.07 34.44 15.44
N ALA A 38 22.00 35.52 14.64
CA ALA A 38 21.17 36.68 14.95
C ALA A 38 19.67 36.40 14.74
N SER A 39 19.33 35.56 13.75
CA SER A 39 17.96 35.13 13.49
C SER A 39 17.44 34.18 14.57
N LEU A 40 18.28 33.24 15.04
CA LEU A 40 17.95 32.30 16.12
C LEU A 40 17.82 32.97 17.50
N ALA A 41 18.44 34.14 17.69
CA ALA A 41 18.31 34.94 18.91
C ALA A 41 16.98 35.72 19.00
N ASN A 42 16.25 35.88 17.89
CA ASN A 42 15.02 36.68 17.81
C ASN A 42 13.76 35.86 17.47
N LEU A 43 13.75 34.56 17.76
CA LEU A 43 12.64 33.66 17.38
C LEU A 43 11.29 34.06 17.98
N ASP A 44 11.29 34.68 19.16
CA ASP A 44 10.05 35.06 19.88
C ASP A 44 9.36 36.28 19.28
N THR A 45 10.06 37.09 18.49
CA THR A 45 9.51 38.29 17.82
C THR A 45 9.18 38.04 16.35
N MET A 46 9.58 36.90 15.80
CA MET A 46 9.33 36.53 14.40
C MET A 46 7.91 36.03 14.17
N GLN A 47 7.37 36.35 12.99
CA GLN A 47 6.08 35.82 12.59
C GLN A 47 6.16 34.29 12.37
N PRO A 48 5.09 33.55 12.65
CA PRO A 48 5.06 32.09 12.47
C PRO A 48 5.53 31.62 11.10
N ARG A 49 5.09 32.31 10.04
CA ARG A 49 5.49 32.03 8.66
C ARG A 49 6.99 32.17 8.44
N GLU A 50 7.60 33.21 9.00
CA GLU A 50 9.04 33.48 8.88
C GLU A 50 9.84 32.39 9.59
N ARG A 51 9.34 31.91 10.75
CA ARG A 51 9.94 30.77 11.45
C ARG A 51 9.86 29.48 10.65
N VAL A 52 8.75 29.20 9.96
CA VAL A 52 8.63 28.02 9.06
C VAL A 52 9.65 28.10 7.93
N VAL A 53 9.81 29.27 7.31
CA VAL A 53 10.79 29.47 6.23
C VAL A 53 12.22 29.29 6.76
N LEU A 54 12.56 29.96 7.87
CA LEU A 54 13.88 29.84 8.50
C LEU A 54 14.20 28.38 8.86
N GLY A 55 13.26 27.69 9.51
CA GLY A 55 13.42 26.28 9.86
C GLY A 55 13.63 25.40 8.62
N THR A 56 12.92 25.67 7.53
CA THR A 56 13.08 24.96 6.25
C THR A 56 14.48 25.17 5.66
N GLU A 57 14.96 26.41 5.64
CA GLU A 57 16.30 26.75 5.12
C GLU A 57 17.41 26.10 5.96
N LEU A 58 17.26 26.07 7.28
CA LEU A 58 18.21 25.41 8.18
C LEU A 58 18.29 23.90 7.93
N VAL A 59 17.15 23.22 7.75
CA VAL A 59 17.10 21.78 7.46
C VAL A 59 17.73 21.47 6.10
N GLN A 60 17.38 22.23 5.06
CA GLN A 60 17.97 22.08 3.73
C GLN A 60 19.48 22.41 3.70
N GLY A 61 19.92 23.31 4.58
CA GLY A 61 21.33 23.64 4.80
C GLY A 61 22.12 22.61 5.61
N GLY A 62 21.48 21.51 6.04
CA GLY A 62 22.11 20.46 6.85
C GLY A 62 22.26 20.81 8.35
N LYS A 63 21.65 21.91 8.80
CA LYS A 63 21.64 22.34 10.20
C LYS A 63 20.41 21.81 10.93
N ALA A 64 20.23 20.49 10.88
CA ALA A 64 19.04 19.81 11.39
C ALA A 64 18.70 20.16 12.85
N LYS A 65 19.71 20.27 13.73
CA LYS A 65 19.51 20.63 15.15
C LYS A 65 18.89 22.01 15.33
N GLU A 66 19.34 22.99 14.55
CA GLU A 66 18.80 24.35 14.58
C GLU A 66 17.40 24.37 13.96
N GLY A 67 17.18 23.61 12.88
CA GLY A 67 15.86 23.41 12.28
C GLY A 67 14.81 22.86 13.25
N VAL A 68 15.14 21.82 14.01
CA VAL A 68 14.25 21.26 15.06
C VAL A 68 13.89 22.33 16.09
N ARG A 69 14.88 23.09 16.59
CA ARG A 69 14.65 24.16 17.58
C ARG A 69 13.66 25.21 17.09
N VAL A 70 13.64 25.51 15.80
CA VAL A 70 12.74 26.50 15.20
C VAL A 70 11.34 25.92 14.93
N LEU A 71 11.27 24.69 14.40
CA LEU A 71 10.06 24.06 13.88
C LEU A 71 9.24 23.30 14.92
N GLU A 72 9.86 22.63 15.89
CA GLU A 72 9.16 21.81 16.89
C GLU A 72 8.10 22.59 17.68
N PRO A 73 8.36 23.83 18.16
CA PRO A 73 7.36 24.61 18.87
C PRO A 73 6.18 25.07 17.99
N LEU A 74 6.32 25.01 16.66
CA LEU A 74 5.25 25.36 15.72
C LEU A 74 4.28 24.21 15.43
N VAL A 75 4.70 22.99 15.79
CA VAL A 75 4.06 21.73 15.36
C VAL A 75 3.45 20.99 16.56
N GLY A 76 3.93 21.20 17.79
CA GLY A 76 3.45 20.54 19.01
C GLY A 76 2.32 21.27 19.75
N GLY A 77 1.07 20.91 19.50
CA GLY A 77 -0.03 21.06 20.46
C GLY A 77 -0.90 22.32 20.35
N ASP A 78 -2.21 22.10 20.46
CA ASP A 78 -3.30 23.07 20.44
C ASP A 78 -3.08 24.22 21.47
N GLY A 79 -2.75 25.43 21.01
CA GLY A 79 -2.81 26.59 21.92
C GLY A 79 -1.99 27.85 21.66
N GLY A 80 -1.37 28.10 20.49
CA GLY A 80 -0.63 29.37 20.35
C GLY A 80 -0.45 29.96 18.97
N VAL A 81 -0.17 29.14 17.95
CA VAL A 81 0.27 29.66 16.64
C VAL A 81 -0.63 29.14 15.52
N LYS A 82 -1.42 30.04 14.93
CA LYS A 82 -2.31 29.69 13.81
C LYS A 82 -1.53 29.69 12.49
N LEU A 83 -1.06 28.52 12.08
CA LEU A 83 -0.49 28.29 10.76
C LEU A 83 -1.59 28.03 9.72
N SER A 84 -1.35 28.45 8.48
CA SER A 84 -2.15 27.97 7.35
C SER A 84 -1.88 26.48 7.10
N LYS A 85 -2.78 25.81 6.36
CA LYS A 85 -2.63 24.39 6.01
C LYS A 85 -1.29 24.10 5.32
N GLU A 86 -0.85 25.00 4.44
CA GLU A 86 0.42 24.88 3.72
C GLU A 86 1.63 25.05 4.64
N GLU A 87 1.60 26.05 5.53
CA GLU A 87 2.68 26.28 6.50
C GLU A 87 2.79 25.16 7.52
N ALA A 88 1.65 24.65 8.01
CA ALA A 88 1.60 23.51 8.91
C ALA A 88 2.14 22.24 8.23
N GLY A 89 1.78 22.01 6.96
CA GLY A 89 2.31 20.91 6.16
C GLY A 89 3.83 21.00 5.97
N ALA A 90 4.34 22.19 5.61
CA ALA A 90 5.77 22.43 5.46
C ALA A 90 6.53 22.26 6.79
N ALA A 91 6.01 22.82 7.89
CA ALA A 91 6.63 22.74 9.21
C ALA A 91 6.72 21.29 9.70
N ASN A 92 5.62 20.54 9.61
CA ASN A 92 5.58 19.12 10.01
C ASN A 92 6.51 18.25 9.14
N TYR A 93 6.50 18.46 7.82
CA TYR A 93 7.33 17.68 6.90
C TYR A 93 8.82 17.94 7.10
N ASN A 94 9.22 19.22 7.19
CA ASN A 94 10.62 19.58 7.39
C ASN A 94 11.13 19.22 8.79
N LEU A 95 10.25 19.23 9.80
CA LEU A 95 10.59 18.72 11.13
C LEU A 95 10.88 17.21 11.10
N ALA A 96 10.08 16.41 10.38
CA ALA A 96 10.36 14.99 10.19
C ALA A 96 11.68 14.76 9.45
N CYS A 97 11.97 15.55 8.41
CA CYS A 97 13.27 15.51 7.70
C CYS A 97 14.44 15.81 8.64
N ALA A 98 14.30 16.83 9.50
CA ALA A 98 15.32 17.17 10.49
C ALA A 98 15.57 16.03 11.49
N TYR A 99 14.50 15.40 12.01
CA TYR A 99 14.62 14.25 12.90
C TYR A 99 15.28 13.04 12.23
N SER A 100 14.93 12.78 10.97
CA SER A 100 15.58 11.75 10.15
C SER A 100 17.08 12.00 9.99
N GLN A 101 17.49 13.22 9.64
CA GLN A 101 18.90 13.60 9.52
C GLN A 101 19.68 13.45 10.84
N LEU A 102 19.00 13.60 11.98
CA LEU A 102 19.60 13.45 13.32
C LEU A 102 19.60 12.01 13.84
N GLY A 103 18.97 11.07 13.13
CA GLY A 103 18.78 9.69 13.61
C GLY A 103 17.79 9.55 14.76
N GLN A 104 16.94 10.56 14.99
CA GLN A 104 15.90 10.57 16.03
C GLN A 104 14.58 10.05 15.45
N PHE A 105 14.57 8.77 15.07
CA PHE A 105 13.46 8.15 14.33
C PHE A 105 12.17 8.04 15.16
N ASP A 106 12.31 7.90 16.48
CA ASP A 106 11.21 7.93 17.46
C ASP A 106 10.36 9.21 17.37
N LYS A 107 10.98 10.33 16.98
CA LYS A 107 10.31 11.64 16.87
C LYS A 107 9.89 12.01 15.45
N ALA A 108 10.38 11.32 14.45
CA ALA A 108 10.12 11.64 13.04
C ALA A 108 8.70 11.23 12.59
N GLY A 109 8.12 10.20 13.22
CA GLY A 109 6.87 9.57 12.78
C GLY A 109 5.63 10.46 12.88
N ASP A 110 5.38 11.07 14.04
CA ASP A 110 4.17 11.88 14.25
C ASP A 110 4.11 13.14 13.38
N PRO A 111 5.18 13.94 13.23
CA PRO A 111 5.17 15.07 12.29
C PRO A 111 4.99 14.61 10.85
N LEU A 112 5.63 13.51 10.44
CA LEU A 112 5.49 13.00 9.08
C LEU A 112 4.06 12.54 8.79
N THR A 113 3.45 11.85 9.75
CA THR A 113 2.06 11.39 9.66
C THR A 113 1.09 12.55 9.48
N ARG A 114 1.23 13.60 10.29
CA ARG A 114 0.37 14.80 10.19
C ARG A 114 0.60 15.56 8.89
N ALA A 115 1.85 15.72 8.46
CA ALA A 115 2.18 16.36 7.17
C ALA A 115 1.43 15.70 6.01
N VAL A 116 1.43 14.36 5.99
CA VAL A 116 0.87 13.56 4.93
C VAL A 116 -0.66 13.45 5.04
N ASN A 117 -1.18 13.10 6.21
CA ASN A 117 -2.60 12.80 6.41
C ASN A 117 -3.47 14.05 6.56
N ASP A 118 -3.01 15.03 7.33
CA ASP A 118 -3.84 16.18 7.73
C ASP A 118 -3.58 17.38 6.82
N TYR A 119 -2.34 17.56 6.38
CA TYR A 119 -1.91 18.72 5.60
C TYR A 119 -1.70 18.44 4.11
N GLY A 120 -1.79 17.17 3.67
CA GLY A 120 -1.85 16.80 2.26
C GLY A 120 -0.51 16.78 1.52
N VAL A 121 0.60 16.59 2.24
CA VAL A 121 1.88 16.28 1.61
C VAL A 121 1.82 14.93 0.91
N LYS A 122 2.26 14.86 -0.35
CA LYS A 122 2.17 13.65 -1.17
C LYS A 122 3.19 12.60 -0.72
N TYR A 123 2.74 11.36 -0.54
CA TYR A 123 3.59 10.19 -0.25
C TYR A 123 4.72 10.02 -1.26
N SER A 124 4.45 10.28 -2.54
CA SER A 124 5.48 10.20 -3.59
C SER A 124 6.65 11.17 -3.39
N VAL A 125 6.43 12.30 -2.71
CA VAL A 125 7.47 13.26 -2.36
C VAL A 125 8.31 12.69 -1.23
N MET A 126 7.64 12.23 -0.16
CA MET A 126 8.27 11.58 0.98
C MET A 126 9.15 10.39 0.58
N MET A 127 8.69 9.52 -0.34
CA MET A 127 9.47 8.33 -0.74
C MET A 127 10.72 8.63 -1.56
N LYS A 128 10.77 9.80 -2.20
CA LYS A 128 11.89 10.22 -3.06
C LYS A 128 12.85 11.17 -2.36
N ASP A 129 12.51 11.62 -1.15
CA ASP A 129 13.28 12.61 -0.43
C ASP A 129 14.56 11.99 0.15
N ALA A 130 15.72 12.61 -0.07
CA ALA A 130 16.98 12.11 0.46
C ALA A 130 17.07 12.30 1.97
N ASP A 131 16.45 13.35 2.51
CA ASP A 131 16.54 13.68 3.95
C ASP A 131 15.80 12.67 4.82
N LEU A 132 14.79 12.00 4.26
CA LEU A 132 14.03 10.94 4.91
C LEU A 132 14.61 9.53 4.66
N GLU A 133 15.69 9.39 3.87
CA GLU A 133 16.28 8.08 3.61
C GLU A 133 16.70 7.33 4.88
N PRO A 134 17.39 7.97 5.86
CA PRO A 134 17.74 7.30 7.11
C PRO A 134 16.51 6.78 7.86
N PHE A 135 15.45 7.58 7.94
CA PHE A 135 14.20 7.18 8.58
C PHE A 135 13.49 6.06 7.82
N ARG A 136 13.41 6.12 6.49
CA ARG A 136 12.78 5.06 5.68
C ARG A 136 13.45 3.68 5.80
N MET A 137 14.72 3.67 6.20
CA MET A 137 15.48 2.43 6.43
C MET A 137 15.42 1.96 7.89
N SER A 138 14.73 2.70 8.76
CA SER A 138 14.54 2.38 10.17
C SER A 138 13.31 1.47 10.38
N VAL A 139 13.24 0.82 11.54
CA VAL A 139 12.13 -0.06 11.90
C VAL A 139 10.87 0.75 12.22
N GLU A 140 11.04 1.92 12.82
CA GLU A 140 9.98 2.85 13.20
C GLU A 140 9.19 3.36 11.98
N PHE A 141 9.82 3.38 10.80
CA PHE A 141 9.13 3.79 9.59
C PHE A 141 8.11 2.76 9.10
N ASP A 142 8.27 1.46 9.39
CA ASP A 142 7.29 0.46 8.98
C ASP A 142 5.92 0.73 9.65
N ASP A 143 5.91 1.13 10.93
CA ASP A 143 4.69 1.50 11.67
C ASP A 143 4.05 2.78 11.12
N VAL A 144 4.86 3.79 10.84
CA VAL A 144 4.41 5.06 10.26
C VAL A 144 3.85 4.83 8.86
N ALA A 145 4.55 4.08 8.01
CA ALA A 145 4.14 3.79 6.63
C ALA A 145 2.75 3.14 6.56
N ASN A 146 2.41 2.26 7.51
CA ASN A 146 1.08 1.67 7.62
C ASN A 146 -0.02 2.70 7.96
N GLY A 147 0.33 3.78 8.64
CA GLY A 147 -0.59 4.86 9.01
C GLY A 147 -0.72 5.99 7.98
N LEU A 148 0.14 6.04 6.95
CA LEU A 148 0.14 7.12 5.95
C LEU A 148 -0.92 6.92 4.87
N LYS A 149 -1.89 7.84 4.82
CA LYS A 149 -3.02 7.87 3.87
C LYS A 149 -2.83 8.89 2.74
N GLY A 150 -1.86 9.79 2.87
CA GLY A 150 -1.68 10.91 1.95
C GLY A 150 -0.79 10.59 0.76
N GLY A 151 -1.32 9.97 -0.30
CA GLY A 151 -0.70 9.96 -1.62
C GLY A 151 -0.11 8.64 -2.11
N ILE A 152 -0.21 7.57 -1.32
CA ILE A 152 -0.65 6.30 -1.89
C ILE A 152 -2.17 6.48 -1.91
N SER A 153 -2.74 6.29 -3.08
CA SER A 153 -4.08 5.76 -3.22
C SER A 153 -4.49 4.97 -1.97
N SER A 154 -5.64 5.26 -1.36
CA SER A 154 -6.23 4.35 -0.37
C SER A 154 -6.05 2.90 -0.85
N ASP A 155 -5.86 1.94 0.04
CA ASP A 155 -5.71 0.52 -0.35
C ASP A 155 -6.70 0.13 -1.46
N GLU A 156 -7.91 0.69 -1.41
CA GLU A 156 -8.95 0.66 -2.44
C GLU A 156 -8.54 1.19 -3.83
N GLN A 157 -7.91 2.35 -3.94
CA GLN A 157 -7.42 2.90 -5.21
C GLN A 157 -6.23 2.11 -5.78
N TYR A 158 -5.31 1.61 -4.93
CA TYR A 158 -4.23 0.73 -5.39
C TYR A 158 -4.80 -0.63 -5.85
N ALA A 159 -5.74 -1.19 -5.10
CA ALA A 159 -6.48 -2.38 -5.46
C ALA A 159 -7.23 -2.19 -6.79
N LYS A 160 -7.89 -1.05 -7.00
CA LYS A 160 -8.53 -0.69 -8.29
C LYS A 160 -7.54 -0.68 -9.45
N LEU A 161 -6.35 -0.11 -9.27
CA LEU A 161 -5.31 -0.10 -10.31
C LEU A 161 -4.81 -1.52 -10.63
N ARG A 162 -4.62 -2.36 -9.60
CA ARG A 162 -4.21 -3.76 -9.77
C ARG A 162 -5.31 -4.61 -10.43
N VAL A 163 -6.57 -4.36 -10.10
CA VAL A 163 -7.74 -4.98 -10.76
C VAL A 163 -7.84 -4.55 -12.22
N GLU A 164 -7.59 -3.28 -12.55
CA GLU A 164 -7.58 -2.79 -13.94
C GLU A 164 -6.41 -3.42 -14.73
N ALA A 165 -5.24 -3.58 -14.10
CA ALA A 165 -4.11 -4.29 -14.71
C ALA A 165 -4.44 -5.77 -15.03
N LYS A 166 -5.18 -6.46 -14.13
CA LYS A 166 -5.68 -7.83 -14.37
C LYS A 166 -6.82 -7.90 -15.39
N SER A 167 -7.48 -6.79 -15.71
CA SER A 167 -8.65 -6.73 -16.60
C SER A 167 -8.60 -5.46 -17.47
N PRO A 168 -7.77 -5.44 -18.52
CA PRO A 168 -7.50 -4.22 -19.28
C PRO A 168 -8.77 -3.65 -19.92
N PHE A 169 -8.85 -2.31 -19.95
CA PHE A 169 -9.97 -1.52 -20.50
C PHE A 169 -11.32 -1.73 -19.81
N ARG A 170 -11.36 -2.37 -18.62
CA ARG A 170 -12.63 -2.60 -17.93
C ARG A 170 -13.29 -1.30 -17.52
N THR A 171 -12.52 -0.34 -17.00
CA THR A 171 -13.06 0.97 -16.64
C THR A 171 -13.72 1.65 -17.84
N PHE A 172 -13.09 1.58 -19.01
CA PHE A 172 -13.69 2.07 -20.25
C PHE A 172 -14.97 1.32 -20.62
N ARG A 173 -14.96 -0.02 -20.52
CA ARG A 173 -16.15 -0.85 -20.80
C ARG A 173 -17.33 -0.50 -19.88
N LEU A 174 -17.11 -0.35 -18.58
CA LEU A 174 -18.15 0.05 -17.62
C LEU A 174 -18.68 1.45 -17.92
N PHE A 175 -17.80 2.40 -18.26
CA PHE A 175 -18.20 3.73 -18.67
C PHE A 175 -19.06 3.69 -19.96
N ALA A 176 -18.63 2.95 -20.97
CA ALA A 176 -19.37 2.81 -22.23
C ALA A 176 -20.72 2.10 -22.01
N LEU A 177 -20.75 0.99 -21.28
CA LEU A 177 -21.98 0.24 -20.98
C LEU A 177 -22.96 1.09 -20.16
N SER A 178 -22.50 1.79 -19.12
CA SER A 178 -23.37 2.66 -18.33
C SER A 178 -23.91 3.84 -19.13
N GLY A 179 -23.09 4.47 -19.99
CA GLY A 179 -23.54 5.55 -20.86
C GLY A 179 -24.57 5.08 -21.90
N LEU A 180 -24.32 3.93 -22.53
CA LEU A 180 -25.25 3.34 -23.49
C LEU A 180 -26.57 2.91 -22.83
N ASP A 181 -26.50 2.29 -21.66
CA ASP A 181 -27.67 1.85 -20.90
C ASP A 181 -28.51 3.05 -20.42
N ALA A 182 -27.87 4.10 -19.91
CA ALA A 182 -28.55 5.34 -19.55
C ALA A 182 -29.21 6.01 -20.77
N GLY A 183 -28.50 6.09 -21.90
CA GLY A 183 -29.04 6.63 -23.15
C GLY A 183 -30.24 5.82 -23.67
N ALA A 184 -30.13 4.49 -23.66
CA ALA A 184 -31.21 3.58 -24.04
C ALA A 184 -32.41 3.70 -23.07
N GLY A 185 -32.17 3.86 -21.78
CA GLY A 185 -33.20 4.09 -20.76
C GLY A 185 -33.96 5.40 -20.99
N ILE A 186 -33.26 6.50 -21.28
CA ILE A 186 -33.89 7.78 -21.66
C ILE A 186 -34.71 7.62 -22.95
N GLY A 187 -34.16 6.95 -23.96
CA GLY A 187 -34.87 6.64 -25.20
C GLY A 187 -36.14 5.83 -24.97
N LEU A 188 -36.08 4.84 -24.07
CA LEU A 188 -37.23 4.03 -23.67
C LEU A 188 -38.32 4.88 -23.01
N LEU A 189 -37.97 5.84 -22.14
CA LEU A 189 -38.93 6.77 -21.54
C LEU A 189 -39.64 7.63 -22.59
N ILE A 190 -38.91 8.11 -23.59
CA ILE A 190 -39.49 8.87 -24.71
C ILE A 190 -40.47 7.98 -25.49
N ILE A 191 -40.12 6.73 -25.79
CA ILE A 191 -40.99 5.81 -26.51
C ILE A 191 -42.24 5.45 -25.70
N LEU A 192 -42.10 5.27 -24.38
CA LEU A 192 -43.24 5.03 -23.49
C LEU A 192 -44.23 6.21 -23.52
N SER A 193 -43.73 7.45 -23.50
CA SER A 193 -44.60 8.63 -23.62
C SER A 193 -45.27 8.73 -25.00
N ARG A 194 -44.56 8.41 -26.09
CA ARG A 194 -45.13 8.34 -27.45
C ARG A 194 -46.19 7.24 -27.57
N LEU A 195 -45.96 6.07 -26.98
CA LEU A 195 -46.90 4.96 -26.98
C LEU A 195 -48.18 5.33 -26.19
N ALA A 196 -48.03 6.00 -25.04
CA ALA A 196 -49.17 6.49 -24.28
C ALA A 196 -50.03 7.48 -25.09
N SER A 197 -49.40 8.36 -25.87
CA SER A 197 -50.11 9.26 -26.80
C SER A 197 -50.75 8.51 -27.97
N ALA A 198 -50.08 7.50 -28.53
CA ALA A 198 -50.62 6.67 -29.61
C ALA A 198 -51.88 5.88 -29.16
N ILE A 199 -51.88 5.36 -27.93
CA ILE A 199 -53.04 4.67 -27.34
C ILE A 199 -54.21 5.61 -27.11
N LYS A 200 -53.95 6.87 -26.69
CA LYS A 200 -55.00 7.88 -26.48
C LYS A 200 -55.66 8.34 -27.79
N GLY A 201 -54.95 8.25 -28.92
CA GLY A 201 -55.44 8.66 -30.23
C GLY A 201 -55.60 10.19 -30.37
N GLY A 202 -56.07 10.63 -31.54
CA GLY A 202 -56.34 12.05 -31.85
C GLY A 202 -55.59 12.57 -33.10
N PRO A 203 -55.90 13.79 -33.57
CA PRO A 203 -55.22 14.39 -34.72
C PRO A 203 -53.72 14.55 -34.44
N GLY A 204 -52.87 13.91 -35.25
CA GLY A 204 -51.41 13.93 -35.07
C GLY A 204 -50.84 12.89 -34.11
N ALA A 205 -51.64 11.91 -33.66
CA ALA A 205 -51.13 10.82 -32.82
C ALA A 205 -50.14 9.91 -33.60
N PRO A 206 -49.07 9.41 -32.95
CA PRO A 206 -48.13 8.47 -33.57
C PRO A 206 -48.77 7.13 -33.95
N GLU A 207 -48.21 6.42 -34.94
CA GLU A 207 -48.68 5.09 -35.31
C GLU A 207 -48.42 4.06 -34.20
N LEU A 208 -49.45 3.30 -33.83
CA LEU A 208 -49.38 2.33 -32.72
C LEU A 208 -48.44 1.16 -33.02
N GLY A 209 -48.48 0.62 -34.24
CA GLY A 209 -47.64 -0.52 -34.66
C GLY A 209 -46.15 -0.18 -34.64
N GLU A 210 -45.79 0.97 -35.20
CA GLU A 210 -44.42 1.50 -35.16
C GLU A 210 -43.96 1.78 -33.72
N SER A 211 -44.82 2.39 -32.90
CA SER A 211 -44.52 2.67 -31.49
C SER A 211 -44.26 1.41 -30.68
N LEU A 212 -45.04 0.34 -30.92
CA LEU A 212 -44.88 -0.95 -30.24
C LEU A 212 -43.61 -1.68 -30.68
N ARG A 213 -43.27 -1.64 -31.97
CA ARG A 213 -42.00 -2.18 -32.48
C ARG A 213 -40.80 -1.45 -31.88
N ASN A 214 -40.86 -0.11 -31.85
CA ASN A 214 -39.81 0.72 -31.26
C ASN A 214 -39.65 0.45 -29.75
N LEU A 215 -40.76 0.23 -29.03
CA LEU A 215 -40.73 -0.17 -27.63
C LEU A 215 -39.99 -1.51 -27.46
N GLY A 216 -40.34 -2.52 -28.26
CA GLY A 216 -39.71 -3.83 -28.19
C GLY A 216 -38.20 -3.78 -28.41
N ILE A 217 -37.75 -3.02 -29.42
CA ILE A 217 -36.32 -2.86 -29.73
C ILE A 217 -35.58 -2.18 -28.56
N ASN A 218 -36.11 -1.07 -28.05
CA ASN A 218 -35.44 -0.32 -26.98
C ASN A 218 -35.48 -1.04 -25.64
N ALA A 219 -36.59 -1.72 -25.31
CA ALA A 219 -36.69 -2.55 -24.13
C ALA A 219 -35.67 -3.70 -24.17
N THR A 220 -35.49 -4.33 -25.35
CA THR A 220 -34.47 -5.36 -25.55
C THR A 220 -33.06 -4.79 -25.38
N ALA A 221 -32.79 -3.60 -25.94
CA ALA A 221 -31.49 -2.94 -25.81
C ALA A 221 -31.15 -2.64 -24.34
N VAL A 222 -32.08 -2.05 -23.59
CA VAL A 222 -31.92 -1.80 -22.14
C VAL A 222 -31.69 -3.13 -21.39
N ALA A 223 -32.52 -4.15 -21.64
CA ALA A 223 -32.38 -5.42 -20.94
C ALA A 223 -30.99 -6.07 -21.14
N VAL A 224 -30.48 -6.07 -22.39
CA VAL A 224 -29.17 -6.63 -22.72
C VAL A 224 -28.02 -5.81 -22.12
N LEU A 225 -28.07 -4.48 -22.25
CA LEU A 225 -27.04 -3.58 -21.72
C LEU A 225 -26.99 -3.64 -20.19
N THR A 226 -28.14 -3.58 -19.53
CA THR A 226 -28.28 -3.73 -18.08
C THR A 226 -27.73 -5.08 -17.63
N PHE A 227 -28.02 -6.18 -18.33
CA PHE A 227 -27.48 -7.51 -18.00
C PHE A 227 -25.94 -7.52 -18.00
N PHE A 228 -25.30 -7.00 -19.05
CA PHE A 228 -23.85 -6.94 -19.13
C PHE A 228 -23.24 -5.99 -18.09
N LEU A 229 -23.88 -4.85 -17.84
CA LEU A 229 -23.44 -3.90 -16.82
C LEU A 229 -23.47 -4.53 -15.41
N VAL A 230 -24.58 -5.17 -15.05
CA VAL A 230 -24.72 -5.83 -13.74
C VAL A 230 -23.72 -6.97 -13.59
N ARG A 231 -23.49 -7.75 -14.66
CA ARG A 231 -22.47 -8.81 -14.65
C ARG A 231 -21.08 -8.23 -14.39
N ASP A 232 -20.69 -7.20 -15.13
CA ASP A 232 -19.35 -6.61 -15.01
C ASP A 232 -19.13 -5.92 -13.64
N LEU A 233 -20.18 -5.30 -13.08
CA LEU A 233 -20.15 -4.75 -11.72
C LEU A 233 -20.01 -5.82 -10.64
N ARG A 234 -20.61 -7.01 -10.82
CA ARG A 234 -20.42 -8.14 -9.90
C ARG A 234 -19.01 -8.68 -9.98
N ASP A 235 -18.50 -8.89 -11.20
CA ASP A 235 -17.13 -9.34 -11.46
C ASP A 235 -16.09 -8.32 -10.91
N GLN A 236 -16.43 -7.03 -10.87
CA GLN A 236 -15.61 -6.01 -10.23
C GLN A 236 -15.48 -6.20 -8.72
N ARG A 237 -16.60 -6.44 -8.03
CA ARG A 237 -16.61 -6.54 -6.58
C ARG A 237 -15.85 -7.77 -6.09
N SER A 238 -15.99 -8.91 -6.77
CA SER A 238 -15.24 -10.12 -6.41
C SER A 238 -13.73 -9.92 -6.59
N LYS A 239 -13.30 -9.43 -7.76
CA LYS A 239 -11.87 -9.18 -8.03
C LYS A 239 -11.26 -8.14 -7.10
N LEU A 240 -12.03 -7.13 -6.68
CA LEU A 240 -11.56 -6.12 -5.75
C LEU A 240 -11.34 -6.72 -4.36
N LYS A 241 -12.28 -7.53 -3.87
CA LYS A 241 -12.11 -8.29 -2.63
C LYS A 241 -10.89 -9.22 -2.68
N GLU A 242 -10.75 -10.00 -3.75
CA GLU A 242 -9.57 -10.87 -3.93
C GLU A 242 -8.25 -10.08 -3.85
N VAL A 243 -8.19 -8.89 -4.46
CA VAL A 243 -6.99 -8.05 -4.40
C VAL A 243 -6.79 -7.42 -3.03
N GLU A 244 -7.85 -6.99 -2.35
CA GLU A 244 -7.77 -6.48 -0.98
C GLU A 244 -7.21 -7.55 -0.04
N GLU A 245 -7.70 -8.79 -0.12
CA GLU A 245 -7.18 -9.91 0.66
C GLU A 245 -5.71 -10.25 0.34
N GLU A 246 -5.32 -10.18 -0.95
CA GLU A 246 -3.93 -10.32 -1.39
C GLU A 246 -3.02 -9.23 -0.81
N GLU A 247 -3.52 -8.00 -0.68
CA GLU A 247 -2.78 -6.89 -0.09
C GLU A 247 -2.73 -6.97 1.44
N ASP A 248 -3.80 -7.38 2.11
CA ASP A 248 -3.81 -7.62 3.55
C ASP A 248 -2.84 -8.74 3.93
N LEU A 249 -2.81 -9.83 3.17
CA LEU A 249 -1.75 -10.85 3.31
C LEU A 249 -0.36 -10.22 3.13
N GLY A 250 -0.22 -9.31 2.17
CA GLY A 250 1.03 -8.60 1.88
C GLY A 250 1.58 -7.76 3.04
N LYS A 251 0.71 -7.30 3.95
CA LYS A 251 1.06 -6.52 5.14
C LYS A 251 1.54 -7.42 6.28
N LEU A 252 1.02 -8.64 6.37
CA LEU A 252 1.38 -9.58 7.43
C LEU A 252 2.90 -9.81 7.48
N GLN A 253 3.42 -9.90 8.69
CA GLN A 253 4.86 -10.01 8.92
C GLN A 253 5.29 -11.43 9.27
N VAL A 254 6.50 -11.78 8.86
CA VAL A 254 7.19 -13.01 9.26
C VAL A 254 8.59 -12.72 9.80
N ASP A 255 9.05 -13.58 10.71
CA ASP A 255 10.43 -13.59 11.20
C ASP A 255 11.28 -14.52 10.32
N LEU A 256 12.25 -13.92 9.63
CA LEU A 256 13.21 -14.61 8.77
C LEU A 256 14.39 -15.20 9.56
N GLY A 257 14.45 -14.98 10.87
CA GLY A 257 15.55 -15.33 11.75
C GLY A 257 16.53 -14.18 11.96
N GLY A 258 17.26 -14.22 13.08
CA GLY A 258 18.24 -13.18 13.42
C GLY A 258 17.61 -11.81 13.71
N ASN A 259 16.38 -11.78 14.24
CA ASN A 259 15.62 -10.57 14.51
C ASN A 259 15.27 -9.75 13.26
N ARG A 260 15.11 -10.42 12.11
CA ARG A 260 14.75 -9.78 10.84
C ARG A 260 13.30 -10.04 10.51
N LEU A 261 12.50 -9.00 10.61
CA LEU A 261 11.11 -9.00 10.21
C LEU A 261 10.99 -8.59 8.75
N ALA A 262 10.09 -9.25 8.03
CA ALA A 262 9.75 -8.86 6.68
C ALA A 262 8.23 -8.99 6.47
N PRO A 263 7.57 -8.00 5.86
CA PRO A 263 6.21 -8.16 5.37
C PRO A 263 6.18 -9.13 4.19
N MET A 264 5.10 -9.88 4.04
CA MET A 264 4.91 -10.84 2.94
C MET A 264 5.02 -10.20 1.55
N SER A 265 4.66 -8.93 1.42
CA SER A 265 4.82 -8.15 0.19
C SER A 265 6.28 -8.13 -0.32
N ARG A 266 7.29 -8.09 0.57
CA ARG A 266 8.71 -8.16 0.21
C ARG A 266 9.15 -9.56 -0.24
N LEU A 267 8.40 -10.60 0.14
CA LEU A 267 8.68 -12.00 -0.20
C LEU A 267 8.03 -12.42 -1.53
N ARG A 268 7.15 -11.59 -2.11
CA ARG A 268 6.60 -11.77 -3.46
C ARG A 268 7.75 -11.86 -4.47
N GLN A 269 7.54 -12.65 -5.53
CA GLN A 269 8.51 -12.99 -6.58
C GLN A 269 9.72 -13.83 -6.13
N GLN A 270 9.78 -14.18 -4.85
CA GLN A 270 10.85 -15.01 -4.29
C GLN A 270 10.31 -16.32 -3.73
N TYR A 271 9.16 -16.28 -3.07
CA TYR A 271 8.59 -17.43 -2.40
C TYR A 271 7.12 -17.64 -2.75
N ARG A 272 6.69 -18.89 -2.62
CA ARG A 272 5.32 -19.37 -2.66
C ARG A 272 4.94 -19.81 -1.24
N PRO A 273 4.36 -18.90 -0.45
CA PRO A 273 3.97 -19.21 0.91
C PRO A 273 2.96 -20.36 0.97
N VAL A 274 3.19 -21.29 1.88
CA VAL A 274 2.24 -22.33 2.28
C VAL A 274 1.95 -22.12 3.76
N ILE A 275 0.82 -21.50 4.02
CA ILE A 275 0.34 -21.17 5.36
C ILE A 275 -0.35 -22.42 5.88
N LEU A 276 0.06 -22.90 7.05
CA LEU A 276 -0.47 -24.09 7.69
C LEU A 276 -1.14 -23.67 9.00
N LEU A 277 -2.43 -23.96 9.15
CA LEU A 277 -3.19 -23.70 10.37
C LEU A 277 -3.45 -25.02 11.10
N GLY A 278 -3.21 -25.06 12.40
CA GLY A 278 -3.60 -26.18 13.26
C GLY A 278 -2.92 -26.16 14.63
N ASP A 279 -3.02 -27.29 15.34
CA ASP A 279 -2.33 -27.48 16.62
C ASP A 279 -0.85 -27.83 16.42
N GLU A 280 -0.08 -27.81 17.52
CA GLU A 280 1.36 -28.02 17.47
C GLU A 280 1.74 -29.41 16.93
N ALA A 281 0.99 -30.45 17.31
CA ALA A 281 1.26 -31.82 16.87
C ALA A 281 1.06 -31.97 15.36
N TYR A 282 -0.03 -31.40 14.85
CA TYR A 282 -0.37 -31.34 13.44
C TYR A 282 0.66 -30.57 12.63
N LEU A 283 1.07 -29.39 13.09
CA LEU A 283 2.04 -28.54 12.38
C LEU A 283 3.41 -29.23 12.31
N LYS A 284 3.88 -29.84 13.40
CA LYS A 284 5.12 -30.65 13.40
C LYS A 284 5.05 -31.82 12.43
N LYS A 285 3.91 -32.54 12.39
CA LYS A 285 3.68 -33.63 11.43
C LYS A 285 3.73 -33.11 9.99
N CYS A 286 3.11 -31.98 9.71
CA CYS A 286 3.09 -31.38 8.38
C CYS A 286 4.48 -30.97 7.90
N ILE A 287 5.24 -30.30 8.76
CA ILE A 287 6.61 -29.88 8.47
C ILE A 287 7.50 -31.11 8.25
N LYS A 288 7.40 -32.14 9.10
CA LYS A 288 8.16 -33.39 8.95
C LYS A 288 7.87 -34.08 7.61
N ALA A 289 6.60 -34.13 7.20
CA ALA A 289 6.21 -34.69 5.91
C ALA A 289 6.82 -33.89 4.74
N ALA A 290 6.79 -32.56 4.81
CA ALA A 290 7.40 -31.69 3.80
C ALA A 290 8.94 -31.83 3.77
N SER A 291 9.59 -32.04 4.92
CA SER A 291 11.05 -32.16 5.04
C SER A 291 11.62 -33.28 4.18
N SER A 292 10.85 -34.35 3.96
CA SER A 292 11.25 -35.46 3.07
C SER A 292 11.54 -35.04 1.63
N ARG A 293 10.95 -33.92 1.18
CA ARG A 293 11.05 -33.36 -0.18
C ARG A 293 11.60 -31.93 -0.16
N LYS A 294 12.34 -31.55 0.89
CA LYS A 294 12.78 -30.16 1.14
C LYS A 294 13.45 -29.53 -0.09
N LYS A 295 14.45 -30.19 -0.69
CA LYS A 295 15.21 -29.63 -1.82
C LYS A 295 14.33 -29.34 -3.03
N GLU A 296 13.43 -30.27 -3.35
CA GLU A 296 12.50 -30.12 -4.47
C GLU A 296 11.50 -28.99 -4.22
N LEU A 297 10.92 -28.92 -3.01
CA LEU A 297 10.01 -27.84 -2.62
C LEU A 297 10.72 -26.47 -2.61
N GLN A 298 11.97 -26.40 -2.15
CA GLN A 298 12.78 -25.18 -2.20
C GLN A 298 13.05 -24.71 -3.63
N ALA A 299 13.31 -25.62 -4.57
CA ALA A 299 13.46 -25.28 -5.99
C ALA A 299 12.19 -24.64 -6.58
N LYS A 300 11.01 -25.04 -6.09
CA LYS A 300 9.71 -24.42 -6.43
C LYS A 300 9.47 -23.08 -5.73
N GLY A 301 10.36 -22.68 -4.82
CA GLY A 301 10.24 -21.48 -3.99
C GLY A 301 9.27 -21.63 -2.82
N ILE A 302 8.93 -22.84 -2.38
CA ILE A 302 7.96 -23.05 -1.29
C ILE A 302 8.55 -22.57 0.05
N LEU A 303 7.74 -21.79 0.78
CA LEU A 303 8.05 -21.27 2.12
C LEU A 303 6.93 -21.66 3.07
N LEU A 304 7.23 -22.39 4.15
CA LEU A 304 6.22 -22.81 5.12
C LEU A 304 6.02 -21.76 6.21
N ILE A 305 4.76 -21.46 6.53
CA ILE A 305 4.37 -20.52 7.60
C ILE A 305 3.37 -21.23 8.50
N PRO A 306 3.79 -21.77 9.66
CA PRO A 306 2.90 -22.48 10.55
C PRO A 306 2.25 -21.50 11.54
N VAL A 307 0.92 -21.41 11.52
CA VAL A 307 0.09 -20.52 12.34
C VAL A 307 -0.72 -21.37 13.33
N GLN A 308 -0.72 -20.96 14.61
CA GLN A 308 -1.39 -21.67 15.70
C GLN A 308 -2.29 -20.70 16.48
N ASP A 309 -3.51 -21.16 16.78
CA ASP A 309 -4.63 -20.36 17.32
C ASP A 309 -4.39 -19.79 18.74
N LYS A 310 -3.91 -20.62 19.68
CA LYS A 310 -3.93 -20.27 21.13
C LYS A 310 -2.62 -19.71 21.70
N LYS A 311 -1.49 -20.02 21.07
CA LYS A 311 -0.15 -19.46 21.27
C LYS A 311 0.61 -19.70 19.97
N GLY A 312 1.41 -18.75 19.50
CA GLY A 312 2.34 -19.01 18.41
C GLY A 312 3.18 -20.25 18.73
N LEU A 313 3.53 -21.02 17.71
CA LEU A 313 4.38 -22.18 17.89
C LEU A 313 5.69 -21.74 18.55
N ASN A 314 5.92 -22.17 19.79
CA ASN A 314 7.23 -22.07 20.42
C ASN A 314 8.15 -23.14 19.80
N PHE A 315 8.45 -23.00 18.51
CA PHE A 315 9.70 -23.54 18.03
C PHE A 315 10.78 -22.81 18.83
N LYS A 316 11.43 -23.50 19.78
CA LYS A 316 12.75 -23.08 20.27
C LYS A 316 13.54 -22.68 19.02
N ARG A 317 13.82 -21.38 18.88
CA ARG A 317 14.50 -20.72 17.76
C ARG A 317 15.39 -21.72 17.02
N THR A 318 14.82 -22.40 16.02
CA THR A 318 15.44 -23.47 15.23
C THR A 318 16.71 -24.07 15.87
N GLU A 319 16.54 -24.98 16.82
CA GLU A 319 17.56 -26.02 16.97
C GLU A 319 17.72 -26.70 15.60
N ALA A 320 18.97 -26.79 15.20
CA ALA A 320 19.43 -27.22 13.90
C ALA A 320 18.74 -28.52 13.43
N LEU A 321 18.26 -28.51 12.18
CA LEU A 321 18.30 -29.73 11.38
C LEU A 321 19.62 -29.69 10.60
N GLY A 322 20.70 -30.05 11.28
CA GLY A 322 22.06 -30.06 10.75
C GLY A 322 23.14 -29.98 11.82
N GLU A 323 23.10 -30.83 12.86
CA GLU A 323 24.30 -31.10 13.64
C GLU A 323 25.24 -31.99 12.81
N THR A 324 26.34 -31.41 12.33
CA THR A 324 27.62 -32.11 12.26
C THR A 324 28.66 -31.21 12.90
N LYS A 325 29.13 -31.59 14.09
CA LYS A 325 30.32 -31.03 14.75
C LYS A 325 31.51 -31.07 13.79
N GLY A 326 32.21 -29.96 13.61
CA GLY A 326 33.41 -29.87 12.78
C GLY A 326 34.21 -28.59 13.00
N PHE A 327 35.00 -28.59 14.08
CA PHE A 327 36.27 -27.90 14.36
C PHE A 327 36.80 -26.76 13.45
N ASN A 328 37.16 -25.66 14.13
CA ASN A 328 38.26 -24.69 13.90
C ASN A 328 38.06 -23.32 13.19
N SER A 329 38.19 -22.27 14.03
CA SER A 329 38.86 -20.96 13.88
C SER A 329 38.23 -19.75 13.15
N PRO A 330 38.57 -18.52 13.59
CA PRO A 330 37.74 -17.32 13.50
C PRO A 330 38.12 -16.41 12.33
N GLY A 331 37.12 -15.73 11.77
CA GLY A 331 37.33 -14.68 10.78
C GLY A 331 36.01 -14.05 10.36
N ALA A 332 35.73 -12.87 10.89
CA ALA A 332 34.66 -12.02 10.39
C ALA A 332 35.00 -11.57 8.96
N LYS A 333 34.10 -11.85 7.99
CA LYS A 333 33.72 -11.02 6.84
C LYS A 333 32.81 -11.82 5.90
N SER A 334 31.54 -11.44 5.84
CA SER A 334 30.78 -11.29 4.59
C SER A 334 29.32 -10.98 4.90
N GLU A 335 28.85 -9.86 4.36
CA GLU A 335 27.42 -9.53 4.27
C GLU A 335 26.65 -10.53 3.36
N ASP A 336 27.35 -11.51 2.78
CA ASP A 336 26.80 -12.61 1.96
C ASP A 336 26.27 -13.81 2.76
N ALA A 337 26.53 -13.90 4.06
CA ALA A 337 26.07 -15.02 4.89
C ALA A 337 24.52 -15.11 5.03
N ILE A 338 23.82 -14.02 4.71
CA ILE A 338 22.35 -13.94 4.76
C ILE A 338 21.70 -14.79 3.66
N GLN A 339 22.39 -15.01 2.54
CA GLN A 339 21.85 -15.75 1.40
C GLN A 339 22.08 -17.28 1.52
N GLY A 340 22.99 -17.72 2.40
CA GLY A 340 23.40 -19.13 2.53
C GLY A 340 22.47 -20.01 3.35
N GLU A 341 21.64 -19.43 4.22
CA GLU A 341 20.71 -20.18 5.09
C GLU A 341 19.26 -19.74 4.84
N GLN A 342 18.76 -19.98 3.63
CA GLN A 342 17.35 -19.75 3.31
C GLN A 342 16.47 -20.70 4.16
N ARG A 343 16.01 -20.21 5.31
CA ARG A 343 15.09 -20.92 6.20
C ARG A 343 13.75 -21.11 5.47
N TRP A 344 13.52 -22.33 5.01
CA TRP A 344 12.29 -22.71 4.29
C TRP A 344 11.04 -22.82 5.18
N VAL A 345 11.18 -22.59 6.49
CA VAL A 345 10.10 -22.43 7.46
C VAL A 345 10.34 -21.14 8.22
N VAL A 346 9.36 -20.23 8.22
CA VAL A 346 9.43 -18.92 8.89
C VAL A 346 8.25 -18.78 9.85
N GLN A 347 8.44 -18.02 10.93
CA GLN A 347 7.40 -17.85 11.93
C GLN A 347 6.55 -16.62 11.63
N PRO A 348 5.22 -16.70 11.73
CA PRO A 348 4.37 -15.52 11.66
C PRO A 348 4.66 -14.58 12.85
N ARG A 349 4.68 -13.28 12.58
CA ARG A 349 4.71 -12.22 13.60
C ARG A 349 3.30 -11.66 13.78
N GLU A 350 2.95 -11.24 15.00
CA GLU A 350 1.60 -10.82 15.37
C GLU A 350 0.51 -11.83 14.97
N ILE A 351 0.46 -12.95 15.71
CA ILE A 351 -0.45 -14.09 15.42
C ILE A 351 -1.91 -13.66 15.25
N GLN A 352 -2.36 -12.63 15.97
CA GLN A 352 -3.75 -12.15 15.88
C GLN A 352 -4.10 -11.63 14.48
N GLU A 353 -3.17 -10.96 13.79
CA GLU A 353 -3.40 -10.46 12.43
C GLU A 353 -3.46 -11.62 11.42
N TRP A 354 -2.58 -12.61 11.59
CA TRP A 354 -2.62 -13.84 10.80
C TRP A 354 -3.92 -14.61 10.99
N MET A 355 -4.40 -14.71 12.23
CA MET A 355 -5.67 -15.37 12.53
C MET A 355 -6.86 -14.60 11.96
N ALA A 356 -6.88 -13.27 12.06
CA ALA A 356 -7.92 -12.43 11.46
C ALA A 356 -7.98 -12.62 9.93
N TRP A 357 -6.83 -12.63 9.27
CA TRP A 357 -6.78 -12.88 7.82
C TRP A 357 -7.23 -14.31 7.46
N LEU A 358 -6.81 -15.32 8.23
CA LEU A 358 -7.24 -16.71 8.03
C LEU A 358 -8.74 -16.92 8.28
N GLU A 359 -9.34 -16.14 9.19
CA GLU A 359 -10.79 -16.19 9.41
C GLU A 359 -11.55 -15.67 8.18
N GLY A 360 -11.07 -14.60 7.54
CA GLY A 360 -11.59 -14.17 6.23
C GLY A 360 -11.54 -15.30 5.19
N GLN A 361 -10.42 -16.05 5.14
CA GLN A 361 -10.31 -17.20 4.24
C GLN A 361 -11.31 -18.33 4.54
N LYS A 362 -11.67 -18.51 5.82
CA LYS A 362 -12.69 -19.49 6.27
C LYS A 362 -14.11 -19.05 5.96
N GLU A 363 -14.42 -17.76 6.08
CA GLU A 363 -15.74 -17.22 5.75
C GLU A 363 -16.08 -17.42 4.28
N GLU A 364 -15.09 -17.26 3.39
CA GLU A 364 -15.26 -17.43 1.95
C GLU A 364 -15.32 -18.88 1.49
N SER A 365 -14.71 -19.81 2.23
CA SER A 365 -14.60 -21.22 1.84
C SER A 365 -15.45 -22.11 2.75
N GLN A 366 -16.54 -22.64 2.19
CA GLN A 366 -17.38 -23.62 2.89
C GLN A 366 -16.59 -24.81 3.42
N ALA A 367 -15.55 -25.24 2.70
CA ALA A 367 -14.69 -26.36 3.10
C ALA A 367 -13.80 -26.05 4.31
N LEU A 368 -13.57 -24.77 4.63
CA LEU A 368 -12.71 -24.33 5.73
C LEU A 368 -13.48 -23.90 6.98
N ARG A 369 -14.76 -23.52 6.83
CA ARG A 369 -15.59 -22.89 7.87
C ARG A 369 -15.62 -23.65 9.20
N TYR A 370 -15.55 -24.98 9.17
CA TYR A 370 -15.58 -25.84 10.37
C TYR A 370 -14.28 -26.61 10.59
N SER A 371 -13.24 -26.30 9.83
CA SER A 371 -11.99 -27.02 9.91
C SER A 371 -11.08 -26.43 10.98
N GLU A 372 -10.66 -27.27 11.93
CA GLU A 372 -9.64 -26.91 12.93
C GLU A 372 -8.23 -26.81 12.32
N THR A 373 -8.00 -27.54 11.23
CA THR A 373 -6.73 -27.53 10.49
C THR A 373 -6.94 -27.14 9.04
N ALA A 374 -6.05 -26.33 8.50
CA ALA A 374 -6.18 -25.87 7.12
C ALA A 374 -4.83 -25.57 6.49
N TYR A 375 -4.84 -25.40 5.18
CA TYR A 375 -3.73 -24.82 4.46
C TYR A 375 -4.21 -23.75 3.48
N VAL A 376 -3.33 -22.78 3.23
CA VAL A 376 -3.49 -21.81 2.15
C VAL A 376 -2.19 -21.76 1.36
N GLN A 377 -2.27 -22.01 0.05
CA GLN A 377 -1.16 -21.93 -0.88
C GLN A 377 -1.22 -20.60 -1.64
N VAL A 378 -0.12 -19.88 -1.64
CA VAL A 378 0.05 -18.59 -2.30
C VAL A 378 1.09 -18.70 -3.42
N GLN A 379 0.86 -18.00 -4.53
CA GLN A 379 1.79 -17.95 -5.66
C GLN A 379 2.87 -16.88 -5.48
N LEU A 380 3.82 -16.82 -6.43
CA LEU A 380 4.92 -15.84 -6.40
C LEU A 380 4.41 -14.40 -6.48
N ASP A 381 3.32 -14.14 -7.19
CA ASP A 381 2.72 -12.79 -7.32
C ASP A 381 1.86 -12.38 -6.11
N GLY A 382 1.72 -13.27 -5.11
CA GLY A 382 0.90 -13.06 -3.93
C GLY A 382 -0.55 -13.53 -4.05
N THR A 383 -0.96 -14.09 -5.20
CA THR A 383 -2.32 -14.62 -5.40
C THR A 383 -2.55 -15.91 -4.61
N VAL A 384 -3.71 -16.07 -3.98
CA VAL A 384 -4.12 -17.34 -3.37
C VAL A 384 -4.45 -18.34 -4.47
N ARG A 385 -3.72 -19.46 -4.53
CA ARG A 385 -3.93 -20.51 -5.54
C ARG A 385 -4.95 -21.56 -5.10
N SER A 386 -4.82 -22.01 -3.86
CA SER A 386 -5.66 -23.08 -3.32
C SER A 386 -5.71 -23.00 -1.81
N LYS A 387 -6.85 -23.33 -1.25
CA LYS A 387 -7.07 -23.41 0.20
C LYS A 387 -7.92 -24.65 0.49
N GLY A 388 -7.65 -25.34 1.60
CA GLY A 388 -8.37 -26.58 1.93
C GLY A 388 -8.12 -27.07 3.36
N PRO A 389 -8.99 -27.96 3.86
CA PRO A 389 -8.83 -28.54 5.19
C PRO A 389 -7.61 -29.47 5.24
N GLY A 390 -7.00 -29.59 6.41
CA GLY A 390 -5.84 -30.46 6.62
C GLY A 390 -4.62 -30.00 5.82
N GLN A 391 -3.86 -30.97 5.28
CA GLN A 391 -2.51 -30.77 4.76
C GLN A 391 -2.52 -30.60 3.24
N PRO A 392 -1.66 -29.73 2.66
CA PRO A 392 -1.54 -29.62 1.20
C PRO A 392 -0.98 -30.91 0.59
N SER A 393 -1.35 -31.18 -0.67
CA SER A 393 -0.68 -32.19 -1.47
C SER A 393 0.73 -31.71 -1.84
N TRP A 394 1.76 -32.26 -1.18
CA TRP A 394 3.15 -31.96 -1.53
C TRP A 394 3.48 -32.36 -2.96
N LYS A 395 2.82 -33.38 -3.51
CA LYS A 395 3.01 -33.81 -4.90
C LYS A 395 2.53 -32.73 -5.88
N ASP A 396 1.38 -32.11 -5.60
CA ASP A 396 0.81 -31.06 -6.46
C ASP A 396 1.69 -29.80 -6.42
N LEU A 397 2.28 -29.50 -5.26
CA LEU A 397 3.25 -28.39 -5.14
C LEU A 397 4.51 -28.61 -5.98
N LEU A 398 4.89 -29.86 -6.24
CA LEU A 398 6.04 -30.19 -7.09
C LEU A 398 5.77 -30.05 -8.58
N THR A 399 4.50 -29.95 -9.01
CA THR A 399 4.16 -29.68 -10.41
C THR A 399 4.30 -28.20 -10.77
N LEU A 400 4.58 -27.34 -9.78
CA LEU A 400 4.78 -25.92 -10.01
C LEU A 400 6.05 -25.65 -10.83
N PRO A 401 6.09 -24.55 -11.61
CA PRO A 401 7.32 -24.09 -12.23
C PRO A 401 8.36 -23.73 -11.19
N ASP A 402 9.63 -24.00 -11.50
CA ASP A 402 10.75 -23.59 -10.68
C ASP A 402 10.80 -22.07 -10.56
N ARG A 403 11.33 -21.61 -9.42
CA ARG A 403 11.43 -20.16 -9.11
C ARG A 403 12.20 -19.41 -10.19
N GLU A 404 13.29 -19.99 -10.71
CA GLU A 404 14.18 -19.35 -11.68
C GLU A 404 13.53 -19.18 -13.05
N THR A 405 12.77 -20.18 -13.50
CA THR A 405 12.03 -20.12 -14.76
C THR A 405 11.01 -18.99 -14.75
N PHE A 406 10.36 -18.73 -13.60
CA PHE A 406 9.42 -17.62 -13.47
C PHE A 406 10.11 -16.26 -13.60
N ARG A 407 11.27 -16.07 -12.95
CA ARG A 407 12.02 -14.80 -13.02
C ARG A 407 12.44 -14.46 -14.44
N SER A 408 12.92 -15.45 -15.21
CA SER A 408 13.35 -15.24 -16.60
C SER A 408 12.26 -14.69 -17.52
N LYS A 409 10.97 -14.89 -17.20
CA LYS A 409 9.82 -14.39 -17.97
C LYS A 409 9.36 -12.98 -17.60
N VAL A 410 9.81 -12.44 -16.46
CA VAL A 410 9.40 -11.12 -15.95
C VAL A 410 10.44 -10.05 -16.27
N THR A 411 11.70 -10.45 -16.47
CA THR A 411 12.82 -9.54 -16.81
C THR A 411 13.20 -9.52 -18.29
N GLY A 412 12.54 -10.32 -19.13
CA GLY A 412 12.65 -10.26 -20.60
C GLY A 412 11.37 -9.66 -21.17
#